data_AF-A0A165I3H7-F1
#
_entry.id   AF-A0A165I3H7-F1
#
_cell.length_a   1.000
_cell.length_b   1.000
_cell.length_c   1.000
_cell.angle_alpha   90.00
_cell.angle_beta   90.00
_cell.angle_gamma   90.00
#
_symmetry.space_group_name_H-M   'P 1'
#
loop_
_entity.id
_entity.type
_entity.pdbx_description
1 polymer ?
#
loop_
_entity_poly.entity_id
_entity_poly.type
_entity_poly.pdbx_seq_one_letter_code
_entity_poly.pdbx_strand_id
1 'polypeptide(L)' 'MKFLAIVLLAVAAAFPAEACKCLDVGGGNNVGNTQNCCASLGGSFQGGNDCAASSISEHLSNFRSCCQSRGSQTSDCDFP' A
#
# COMPACT_ATOMS: atom_id res chain seq x y z
N MET A 1 -2.36 -26.22 -39.57
CA MET A 1 -1.53 -25.02 -39.32
C MET A 1 -1.98 -24.41 -38.00
N LYS A 2 -1.06 -24.22 -37.06
CA LYS A 2 -1.30 -23.86 -35.65
C LYS A 2 -1.91 -22.46 -35.53
N PHE A 3 -3.03 -22.34 -34.81
CA PHE A 3 -3.59 -21.06 -34.36
C PHE A 3 -2.64 -20.44 -33.32
N LEU A 4 -2.03 -19.32 -33.66
CA LEU A 4 -1.22 -18.53 -32.75
C LEU A 4 -2.16 -17.73 -31.84
N ALA A 5 -2.37 -18.20 -30.61
CA ALA A 5 -2.99 -17.42 -29.56
C ALA A 5 -1.96 -16.41 -29.03
N ILE A 6 -2.15 -15.13 -29.36
CA ILE A 6 -1.36 -14.04 -28.79
C ILE A 6 -2.03 -13.63 -27.48
N VAL A 7 -1.50 -14.10 -26.35
CA VAL A 7 -1.91 -13.62 -25.03
C VAL A 7 -1.09 -12.37 -24.70
N LEU A 8 -1.71 -11.20 -24.83
CA LEU A 8 -1.15 -9.94 -24.32
C LEU A 8 -1.38 -9.89 -22.81
N LEU A 9 -0.37 -10.24 -22.02
CA LEU A 9 -0.33 -9.90 -20.59
C LEU A 9 -0.03 -8.41 -20.46
N ALA A 10 -1.06 -7.61 -20.19
CA ALA A 10 -0.87 -6.24 -19.72
C ALA A 10 -0.38 -6.29 -18.27
N VAL A 11 0.92 -6.10 -18.06
CA VAL A 11 1.47 -5.81 -16.73
C VAL A 11 1.06 -4.38 -16.40
N ALA A 12 0.05 -4.22 -15.54
CA ALA A 12 -0.23 -2.94 -14.92
C ALA A 12 1.03 -2.54 -14.13
N ALA A 13 1.71 -1.49 -14.59
CA ALA A 13 2.84 -0.92 -13.88
C ALA A 13 2.30 -0.25 -12.60
N ALA A 14 2.20 -1.03 -11.52
CA ALA A 14 2.07 -0.47 -10.19
C ALA A 14 3.40 0.24 -9.90
N PHE A 15 3.43 1.56 -10.01
CA PHE A 15 4.53 2.33 -9.47
C PHE A 15 4.59 2.03 -7.98
N PRO A 16 5.72 1.53 -7.44
CA PRO A 16 5.84 1.41 -6.00
C PRO A 16 5.69 2.82 -5.44
N ALA A 17 4.62 3.07 -4.68
CA ALA A 17 4.60 4.23 -3.82
C ALA A 17 5.81 4.08 -2.91
N GLU A 18 6.74 5.02 -2.91
CA GLU A 18 8.01 4.87 -2.16
C GLU A 18 7.73 4.74 -0.64
N ALA A 19 6.58 5.27 -0.19
CA ALA A 19 6.08 5.13 1.16
C ALA A 19 4.54 5.08 1.22
N CYS A 20 4.01 4.47 2.29
CA CYS A 20 2.60 4.28 2.57
C CYS A 20 2.13 5.08 3.79
N LYS A 21 0.91 5.59 3.70
CA LYS A 21 0.17 6.37 4.69
C LYS A 21 -1.28 5.92 4.73
N CYS A 22 -1.82 5.82 5.93
CA CYS A 22 -3.26 5.75 6.12
C CYS A 22 -3.88 7.14 5.85
N LEU A 23 -4.95 7.16 5.08
CA LEU A 23 -5.70 8.37 4.73
C LEU A 23 -7.08 8.35 5.40
N ASP A 24 -7.40 9.37 6.20
CA ASP A 24 -8.72 9.56 6.79
C ASP A 24 -9.75 10.04 5.75
N VAL A 25 -11.02 10.06 6.16
CA VAL A 25 -12.11 10.62 5.35
C VAL A 25 -11.79 12.07 5.02
N GLY A 26 -11.75 12.41 3.73
CA GLY A 26 -11.33 13.73 3.24
C GLY A 26 -9.85 13.83 2.84
N GLY A 27 -9.10 12.72 2.91
CA GLY A 27 -7.73 12.62 2.36
C GLY A 27 -6.61 13.10 3.28
N GLY A 28 -6.92 13.41 4.55
CA GLY A 28 -5.91 13.77 5.54
C GLY A 28 -5.06 12.58 5.98
N ASN A 29 -3.76 12.79 6.17
CA ASN A 29 -2.86 11.73 6.62
C ASN A 29 -3.08 11.40 8.10
N ASN A 30 -3.30 10.12 8.40
CA ASN A 30 -3.37 9.62 9.76
C ASN A 30 -2.02 9.01 10.17
N VAL A 31 -1.16 9.84 10.77
CA VAL A 31 0.20 9.43 11.18
C VAL A 31 0.18 8.32 12.22
N GLY A 32 -0.73 8.41 13.20
CA GLY A 32 -0.86 7.41 14.25
C GLY A 32 -1.25 6.04 13.69
N ASN A 33 -2.22 5.98 12.79
CA ASN A 33 -2.61 4.74 12.12
C ASN A 33 -1.49 4.21 11.22
N THR A 34 -0.82 5.10 10.48
CA THR A 34 0.32 4.76 9.63
C THR A 34 1.43 4.07 10.43
N GLN A 35 1.84 4.67 11.56
CA GLN A 35 2.88 4.11 12.42
C GLN A 35 2.47 2.74 12.98
N ASN A 36 1.26 2.62 13.53
CA ASN A 36 0.76 1.37 14.09
C ASN A 36 0.68 0.25 13.05
N CYS A 37 0.17 0.56 11.86
CA CYS A 37 0.04 -0.41 10.78
C CYS A 37 1.39 -0.81 10.20
N CYS A 38 2.31 0.15 10.06
CA CYS A 38 3.68 -0.14 9.63
C CYS A 38 4.37 -1.11 10.61
N ALA A 39 4.32 -0.80 11.91
CA ALA A 39 4.94 -1.64 12.94
C ALA A 39 4.30 -3.04 13.01
N SER A 40 2.97 -3.14 12.85
CA SER A 40 2.25 -4.42 12.89
C SER A 40 2.64 -5.36 11.75
N LEU A 41 3.13 -4.82 10.64
CA LEU A 41 3.58 -5.58 9.47
C LEU A 41 5.11 -5.75 9.42
N GLY A 42 5.83 -5.33 10.46
CA GLY A 42 7.29 -5.37 10.48
C GLY A 42 7.97 -4.36 9.54
N GLY A 43 7.24 -3.33 9.12
CA GLY A 43 7.73 -2.29 8.22
C GLY A 43 8.65 -1.27 8.89
N SER A 44 9.32 -0.47 8.06
CA SER A 44 10.19 0.63 8.48
C SER A 44 9.42 1.95 8.44
N PHE A 45 9.11 2.49 9.62
CA PHE A 45 8.52 3.82 9.74
C PHE A 45 9.61 4.89 9.66
N GLN A 46 9.47 5.84 8.71
CA GLN A 46 10.48 6.81 8.31
C GLN A 46 9.87 8.21 8.22
N GLY A 47 10.71 9.25 8.30
CA GLY A 47 10.29 10.64 8.09
C GLY A 47 9.29 11.22 9.11
N GLY A 48 8.85 10.42 10.10
CA GLY A 48 7.85 10.82 11.09
C GLY A 48 6.40 10.64 10.66
N ASN A 49 6.14 10.16 9.43
CA ASN A 49 4.78 9.97 8.91
C ASN A 49 4.66 8.95 7.77
N ASP A 50 5.75 8.28 7.39
CA ASP A 50 5.83 7.42 6.21
C ASP A 50 6.13 5.97 6.62
N CYS A 51 5.45 4.99 6.05
CA CYS A 51 5.90 3.60 6.10
C CYS A 51 6.62 3.25 4.81
N ALA A 52 7.91 2.92 4.82
CA ALA A 52 8.63 2.60 3.60
C ALA A 52 7.98 1.41 2.87
N ALA A 53 7.41 1.61 1.68
CA ALA A 53 6.61 0.56 1.04
C ALA A 53 7.46 -0.65 0.67
N SER A 54 8.74 -0.44 0.34
CA SER A 54 9.70 -1.53 0.10
C SER A 54 9.85 -2.47 1.30
N SER A 55 9.59 -2.01 2.53
CA SER A 55 9.67 -2.84 3.73
C SER A 55 8.41 -3.67 4.00
N ILE A 56 7.31 -3.37 3.29
CA ILE A 56 6.00 -4.03 3.41
C ILE A 56 5.42 -4.40 2.05
N SER A 57 6.25 -4.57 1.02
CA SER A 57 5.83 -4.73 -0.37
C SER A 57 4.95 -5.96 -0.59
N GLU A 58 5.19 -7.03 0.16
CA GLU A 58 4.36 -8.25 0.17
C GLU A 58 3.09 -8.12 1.02
N HIS A 59 2.90 -6.97 1.69
CA HIS A 59 1.86 -6.73 2.68
C HIS A 59 1.07 -5.44 2.44
N LEU A 60 1.13 -4.83 1.25
CA LEU A 60 0.44 -3.57 0.93
C LEU A 60 -1.10 -3.67 1.11
N SER A 61 -1.70 -4.81 0.74
CA SER A 61 -3.13 -5.07 0.97
C SER A 61 -3.47 -5.21 2.47
N ASN A 62 -2.57 -5.81 3.26
CA ASN A 62 -2.70 -5.89 4.71
C ASN A 62 -2.55 -4.50 5.35
N PHE A 63 -1.67 -3.65 4.82
CA PHE A 63 -1.50 -2.27 5.28
C PHE A 63 -2.79 -1.46 5.07
N ARG A 64 -3.38 -1.53 3.86
CA ARG A 64 -4.69 -0.90 3.60
C ARG A 64 -5.78 -1.42 4.54
N SER A 65 -5.87 -2.74 4.72
CA SER A 65 -6.84 -3.36 5.63
C SER A 65 -6.63 -2.91 7.08
N CYS A 66 -5.38 -2.76 7.50
CA CYS A 66 -5.03 -2.25 8.83
C CYS A 66 -5.48 -0.80 9.04
N CYS A 67 -5.27 0.07 8.04
CA CYS A 67 -5.75 1.45 8.06
C CYS A 67 -7.28 1.51 8.21
N GLN A 68 -7.99 0.71 7.42
CA GLN A 68 -9.45 0.65 7.43
C GLN A 68 -10.01 0.14 8.76
N SER A 69 -9.42 -0.91 9.33
CA SER A 69 -9.79 -1.42 10.65
C SER A 69 -9.60 -0.40 11.78
N ARG A 70 -8.82 0.66 11.56
CA ARG A 70 -8.53 1.72 12.53
C ARG A 70 -9.24 3.04 12.21
N GLY A 71 -10.20 3.02 11.30
CA GLY A 71 -11.07 4.16 11.00
C GLY A 71 -10.57 5.10 9.89
N SER A 72 -9.39 4.84 9.32
CA SER A 72 -8.96 5.54 8.11
C SER A 72 -9.75 5.02 6.89
N GLN A 73 -9.99 5.88 5.90
CA GLN A 73 -10.73 5.52 4.69
C GLN A 73 -9.94 4.52 3.82
N THR A 74 -8.64 4.75 3.66
CA THR A 74 -7.79 3.94 2.79
C THR A 74 -6.30 4.10 3.15
N SER A 75 -5.43 3.53 2.32
CA SER A 75 -4.00 3.85 2.25
C SER A 75 -3.69 4.49 0.89
N ASP A 76 -2.67 5.36 0.81
CA ASP A 76 -2.15 5.95 -0.44
C ASP A 76 -1.26 4.99 -1.26
N CYS A 77 -0.70 3.96 -0.62
CA CYS A 77 -0.10 2.84 -1.34
C CYS A 77 -1.14 2.08 -2.15
N ASP A 78 -0.89 1.99 -3.45
CA ASP A 78 -1.65 1.15 -4.37
C ASP A 78 -1.18 -0.30 -4.31
N PHE A 79 -2.11 -1.23 -4.47
CA PHE A 79 -1.82 -2.66 -4.58
C PHE A 79 -2.39 -3.17 -5.90
N PRO A 80 -1.66 -4.02 -6.65
CA PRO A 80 -2.19 -4.71 -7.83
C PRO A 80 -3.24 -5.78 -7.47
#